data_AF-A0A3N5RGW3-F1
#
_entry.id   AF-A0A3N5RGW3-F1
#
_cell.length_a   1.000
_cell.length_b   1.000
_cell.length_c   1.000
_cell.angle_alpha   90.00
_cell.angle_beta   90.00
_cell.angle_gamma   90.00
#
_symmetry.space_group_name_H-M   'P 1'
#
loop_
_entity.id
_entity.type
_entity.pdbx_description
1 polymer ?
#
loop_
_entity_poly.entity_id
_entity_poly.type
_entity_poly.pdbx_seq_one_letter_code
_entity_poly.pdbx_strand_id
1 'polypeptide(L)'
;MTKEQKLGSIFALIGGVMGIVAHIILFLTWYFRGMSAEAAEPGCEILLRWIHPAMSDLGILGGVIFLISAYGFFTQKKWAFLLSVIAIVLALQGAWFINVPFMAAGLPPIYFTIFWPYLILYFLMMLLVGKMSWGHTLLGLLSGMAWVFCMMNGIASLSRIITIGAPFFSLVQRLHWIAMLGWGVVTVSLLIRPKEWTRVVGLTAGTLELVVGIPLAIITGQELGRFSLFSLAAISCLFLVVLFLLPRIWEKIEKRDEIKEGAAMLNPAAQTR
;
A
#
# COMPACT_ATOMS: atom_id res chain seq x y z
N MET A 1 21.54 16.51 -15.34
CA MET A 1 20.80 15.62 -14.42
C MET A 1 21.24 15.91 -13.00
N THR A 2 20.31 16.26 -12.12
CA THR A 2 20.60 16.55 -10.71
C THR A 2 20.89 15.28 -9.92
N LYS A 3 21.42 15.43 -8.69
CA LYS A 3 21.73 14.27 -7.82
C LYS A 3 20.48 13.46 -7.54
N GLU A 4 19.36 14.14 -7.30
CA GLU A 4 18.04 13.58 -7.04
C GLU A 4 17.53 12.80 -8.25
N GLN A 5 17.65 13.36 -9.46
CA GLN A 5 17.28 12.66 -10.70
C GLN A 5 18.15 11.41 -10.90
N LYS A 6 19.45 11.48 -10.63
CA LYS A 6 20.35 10.32 -10.73
C LYS A 6 19.96 9.21 -9.75
N LEU A 7 19.71 9.57 -8.49
CA LEU A 7 19.25 8.61 -7.48
C LEU A 7 17.88 8.04 -7.84
N GLY A 8 16.95 8.88 -8.28
CA GLY A 8 15.63 8.48 -8.75
C GLY A 8 15.71 7.46 -9.88
N SER A 9 16.55 7.69 -10.90
CA SER A 9 16.79 6.72 -11.97
C SER A 9 17.32 5.38 -11.44
N ILE A 10 18.34 5.40 -10.58
CA ILE A 10 18.94 4.17 -10.03
C ILE A 10 17.93 3.38 -9.21
N PHE A 11 17.24 4.05 -8.29
CA PHE A 11 16.24 3.43 -7.42
C PHE A 11 15.06 2.90 -8.22
N ALA A 12 14.59 3.65 -9.22
CA ALA A 12 13.51 3.21 -10.09
C ALA A 12 13.92 2.00 -10.96
N LEU A 13 15.16 1.94 -11.45
CA LEU A 13 15.66 0.76 -12.17
C LEU A 13 15.72 -0.47 -11.26
N ILE A 14 16.27 -0.34 -10.04
CA ILE A 14 16.33 -1.43 -9.06
C ILE A 14 14.91 -1.92 -8.74
N GLY A 15 14.00 -0.99 -8.42
CA GLY A 15 12.61 -1.31 -8.14
C GLY A 15 11.88 -1.94 -9.33
N GLY A 16 12.20 -1.52 -10.55
CA GLY A 16 11.66 -2.07 -11.79
C GLY A 16 12.08 -3.51 -12.04
N VAL A 17 13.38 -3.77 -11.95
CA VAL A 17 13.95 -5.12 -12.12
C VAL A 17 13.43 -6.07 -11.05
N MET A 18 13.41 -5.65 -9.78
CA MET A 18 12.80 -6.42 -8.70
C MET A 18 11.32 -6.72 -8.97
N GLY A 19 10.58 -5.73 -9.49
CA GLY A 19 9.13 -5.84 -9.65
C GLY A 19 8.76 -6.87 -10.69
N ILE A 20 9.53 -6.91 -11.78
CA ILE A 20 9.30 -7.85 -12.87
C ILE A 20 9.98 -9.19 -12.57
N VAL A 21 11.31 -9.19 -12.46
CA VAL A 21 12.11 -10.42 -12.43
C VAL A 21 11.87 -11.20 -11.15
N ALA A 22 11.93 -10.54 -9.99
CA ALA A 22 11.83 -11.25 -8.72
C ALA A 22 10.40 -11.77 -8.48
N HIS A 23 9.35 -11.01 -8.80
CA HIS A 23 7.98 -11.52 -8.69
C HIS A 23 7.71 -12.70 -9.63
N ILE A 24 8.19 -12.65 -10.89
CA ILE A 24 8.05 -13.77 -11.82
C ILE A 24 8.77 -15.02 -11.29
N ILE A 25 10.02 -14.88 -10.86
CA ILE A 25 10.79 -16.00 -10.32
C ILE A 25 10.11 -16.59 -9.08
N LEU A 26 9.71 -15.75 -8.12
CA LEU A 26 9.03 -16.20 -6.91
C LEU A 26 7.70 -16.89 -7.25
N PHE A 27 6.91 -16.33 -8.17
CA PHE A 27 5.64 -16.91 -8.59
C PHE A 27 5.84 -18.29 -9.22
N LEU A 28 6.70 -18.40 -10.24
CA LEU A 28 6.96 -19.68 -10.92
C LEU A 28 7.54 -20.74 -9.98
N THR A 29 8.31 -20.31 -8.98
CA THR A 29 8.97 -21.20 -8.02
C THR A 29 8.00 -21.66 -6.92
N TRP A 30 7.09 -20.80 -6.48
CA TRP A 30 6.31 -21.04 -5.26
C TRP A 30 4.81 -21.20 -5.46
N TYR A 31 4.25 -20.86 -6.62
CA TYR A 31 2.81 -20.97 -6.86
C TYR A 31 2.32 -22.41 -6.70
N PHE A 32 2.92 -23.37 -7.40
CA PHE A 32 2.52 -24.78 -7.29
C PHE A 32 2.82 -25.37 -5.91
N ARG A 33 3.90 -24.93 -5.25
CA ARG A 33 4.22 -25.34 -3.87
C ARG A 33 3.17 -24.84 -2.88
N GLY A 34 2.71 -23.60 -3.09
CA GLY A 34 1.56 -23.01 -2.40
C GLY A 34 0.31 -23.85 -2.58
N MET A 35 -0.05 -24.12 -3.83
CA MET A 35 -1.24 -24.89 -4.18
C MET A 35 -1.21 -26.35 -3.68
N SER A 36 -0.03 -26.91 -3.42
CA SER A 36 0.12 -28.26 -2.87
C SER A 36 0.18 -28.31 -1.34
N ALA A 37 0.22 -27.16 -0.66
CA ALA A 37 0.27 -27.12 0.79
C ALA A 37 -1.10 -27.44 1.39
N GLU A 38 -1.11 -28.19 2.49
CA GLU A 38 -2.33 -28.53 3.21
C GLU A 38 -2.96 -27.24 3.79
N ALA A 39 -4.23 -27.02 3.51
CA ALA A 39 -4.94 -25.83 3.96
C ALA A 39 -5.17 -25.89 5.48
N ALA A 40 -4.68 -24.88 6.22
CA ALA A 40 -4.95 -24.79 7.66
C ALA A 40 -6.43 -24.55 7.97
N GLU A 41 -7.17 -23.88 7.07
CA GLU A 41 -8.61 -23.67 7.17
C GLU A 41 -9.29 -23.77 5.79
N PRO A 42 -10.58 -24.18 5.71
CA PRO A 42 -11.35 -24.15 4.48
C PRO A 42 -11.35 -22.76 3.84
N GLY A 43 -10.87 -22.67 2.59
CA GLY A 43 -10.74 -21.41 1.85
C GLY A 43 -9.33 -20.83 1.75
N CYS A 44 -8.34 -21.36 2.48
CA CYS A 44 -6.94 -20.99 2.29
C CYS A 44 -6.44 -21.29 0.86
N GLU A 45 -6.93 -22.37 0.25
CA GLU A 45 -6.66 -22.72 -1.15
C GLU A 45 -7.15 -21.66 -2.13
N ILE A 46 -8.33 -21.08 -1.87
CA ILE A 46 -8.91 -20.01 -2.70
C ILE A 46 -8.03 -18.76 -2.61
N LEU A 47 -7.51 -18.46 -1.42
CA LEU A 47 -6.57 -17.36 -1.24
C LEU A 47 -5.31 -17.58 -2.07
N LEU A 48 -4.64 -18.74 -1.97
CA LEU A 48 -3.43 -19.00 -2.76
C LEU A 48 -3.71 -19.01 -4.27
N ARG A 49 -4.81 -19.63 -4.71
CA ARG A 49 -5.18 -19.75 -6.12
C ARG A 49 -5.41 -18.40 -6.80
N TRP A 50 -6.02 -17.44 -6.12
CA TRP A 50 -6.44 -16.18 -6.74
C TRP A 50 -5.63 -14.97 -6.27
N ILE A 51 -5.24 -14.94 -5.00
CA ILE A 51 -4.50 -13.80 -4.45
C ILE A 51 -3.04 -13.86 -4.83
N HIS A 52 -2.41 -15.04 -4.86
CA HIS A 52 -0.99 -15.12 -5.24
C HIS A 52 -0.74 -14.59 -6.67
N PRO A 53 -1.51 -14.98 -7.71
CA PRO A 53 -1.40 -14.36 -9.02
C PRO A 53 -1.70 -12.86 -9.00
N ALA A 54 -2.84 -12.45 -8.41
CA ALA A 54 -3.25 -11.04 -8.42
C ALA A 54 -2.24 -10.11 -7.73
N MET A 55 -1.63 -10.54 -6.63
CA MET A 55 -0.60 -9.75 -5.94
C MET A 55 0.73 -9.76 -6.70
N SER A 56 1.04 -10.86 -7.38
CA SER A 56 2.20 -10.90 -8.28
C SER A 56 2.01 -9.93 -9.45
N ASP A 57 0.80 -9.85 -10.02
CA ASP A 57 0.46 -8.88 -11.07
C ASP A 57 0.61 -7.44 -10.59
N LEU A 58 0.15 -7.12 -9.36
CA LEU A 58 0.35 -5.79 -8.77
C LEU A 58 1.85 -5.46 -8.62
N GLY A 59 2.65 -6.43 -8.18
CA GLY A 59 4.11 -6.26 -8.06
C GLY A 59 4.81 -6.05 -9.40
N ILE A 60 4.43 -6.83 -10.42
CA ILE A 60 4.94 -6.71 -11.79
C ILE A 60 4.52 -5.37 -12.40
N LEU A 61 3.26 -4.97 -12.22
CA LEU A 61 2.76 -3.66 -12.66
C LEU A 61 3.53 -2.52 -12.00
N GLY A 62 3.79 -2.61 -10.69
CA GLY A 62 4.68 -1.69 -9.99
C GLY A 62 6.07 -1.65 -10.62
N GLY A 63 6.64 -2.80 -10.97
CA GLY A 63 7.90 -2.91 -11.69
C GLY A 63 7.91 -2.21 -13.06
N VAL A 64 6.86 -2.42 -13.87
CA VAL A 64 6.71 -1.76 -15.18
C VAL A 64 6.63 -0.24 -15.01
N ILE A 65 5.79 0.25 -14.09
CA ILE A 65 5.67 1.69 -13.81
C ILE A 65 7.00 2.27 -13.31
N PHE A 66 7.76 1.52 -12.52
CA PHE A 66 9.11 1.91 -12.10
C PHE A 66 10.08 2.09 -13.28
N LEU A 67 10.04 1.22 -14.29
CA LEU A 67 10.88 1.39 -15.49
C LEU A 67 10.50 2.65 -16.28
N ILE A 68 9.20 2.94 -16.41
CA ILE A 68 8.73 4.19 -17.03
C ILE A 68 9.16 5.40 -16.19
N SER A 69 9.09 5.31 -14.87
CA SER A 69 9.61 6.34 -13.97
C SER A 69 11.12 6.56 -14.16
N ALA A 70 11.92 5.49 -14.30
CA ALA A 70 13.35 5.59 -14.55
C ALA A 70 13.64 6.35 -15.84
N TYR A 71 12.92 6.05 -16.92
CA TYR A 71 12.97 6.84 -18.17
C TYR A 71 12.61 8.31 -17.92
N GLY A 72 11.56 8.56 -17.12
CA GLY A 72 11.18 9.91 -16.71
C GLY A 72 12.30 10.66 -15.98
N PHE A 73 13.01 10.02 -15.05
CA PHE A 73 14.14 10.62 -14.35
C PHE A 73 15.33 10.90 -15.28
N PHE A 74 15.68 9.97 -16.18
CA PHE A 74 16.74 10.17 -17.17
C PHE A 74 16.43 11.32 -18.13
N THR A 75 15.15 11.49 -18.48
CA THR A 75 14.67 12.56 -19.37
C THR A 75 14.14 13.79 -18.62
N GLN A 76 14.40 13.88 -17.31
CA GLN A 76 14.10 15.03 -16.46
C GLN A 76 12.63 15.45 -16.46
N LYS A 77 11.71 14.47 -16.51
CA LYS A 77 10.27 14.70 -16.53
C LYS A 77 9.71 14.83 -15.11
N LYS A 78 8.83 15.82 -14.93
CA LYS A 78 8.18 16.13 -13.65
C LYS A 78 7.30 14.99 -13.11
N TRP A 79 6.75 14.15 -13.98
CA TRP A 79 5.88 13.03 -13.60
C TRP A 79 6.65 11.81 -13.07
N ALA A 80 7.98 11.76 -13.20
CA ALA A 80 8.78 10.59 -12.81
C ALA A 80 8.56 10.23 -11.33
N PHE A 81 8.67 11.21 -10.44
CA PHE A 81 8.50 10.96 -9.01
C PHE A 81 7.08 10.46 -8.66
N LEU A 82 6.04 10.98 -9.32
CA LEU A 82 4.66 10.48 -9.17
C LEU A 82 4.56 9.00 -9.53
N LEU A 83 5.13 8.62 -10.67
CA LEU A 83 5.11 7.21 -11.08
C LEU A 83 5.91 6.32 -10.12
N SER A 84 7.04 6.79 -9.58
CA SER A 84 7.76 6.05 -8.53
C SER A 84 6.96 5.87 -7.24
N VAL A 85 6.18 6.87 -6.83
CA VAL A 85 5.28 6.75 -5.67
C VAL A 85 4.19 5.72 -5.94
N ILE A 86 3.53 5.77 -7.10
CA ILE A 86 2.51 4.77 -7.46
C ILE A 86 3.14 3.38 -7.52
N ALA A 87 4.30 3.25 -8.17
CA ALA A 87 5.01 1.99 -8.33
C ALA A 87 5.41 1.37 -6.98
N ILE A 88 5.96 2.15 -6.05
CA ILE A 88 6.39 1.61 -4.75
C ILE A 88 5.21 1.19 -3.89
N VAL A 89 4.10 1.93 -3.96
CA VAL A 89 2.84 1.62 -3.28
C VAL A 89 2.32 0.27 -3.78
N LEU A 90 2.19 0.07 -5.10
CA LEU A 90 1.77 -1.21 -5.69
C LEU A 90 2.74 -2.37 -5.39
N ALA A 91 4.05 -2.12 -5.48
CA ALA A 91 5.06 -3.15 -5.25
C ALA A 91 5.10 -3.62 -3.79
N LEU A 92 4.97 -2.71 -2.82
CA LEU A 92 4.88 -3.05 -1.40
C LEU A 92 3.63 -3.87 -1.11
N GLN A 93 2.49 -3.51 -1.69
CA GLN A 93 1.25 -4.28 -1.55
C GLN A 93 1.40 -5.70 -2.12
N GLY A 94 1.90 -5.81 -3.35
CA GLY A 94 2.12 -7.09 -4.02
C GLY A 94 3.10 -7.99 -3.25
N ALA A 95 4.18 -7.42 -2.74
CA ALA A 95 5.21 -8.16 -2.01
C ALA A 95 4.81 -8.52 -0.57
N TRP A 96 3.98 -7.72 0.11
CA TRP A 96 3.59 -8.00 1.50
C TRP A 96 2.49 -9.05 1.59
N PHE A 97 1.41 -8.87 0.83
CA PHE A 97 0.15 -9.58 1.07
C PHE A 97 0.23 -11.08 0.79
N ILE A 98 1.05 -11.51 -0.18
CA ILE A 98 1.24 -12.93 -0.52
C ILE A 98 1.73 -13.75 0.68
N ASN A 99 2.47 -13.13 1.59
CA ASN A 99 3.01 -13.83 2.76
C ASN A 99 1.91 -14.24 3.75
N VAL A 100 0.78 -13.55 3.79
CA VAL A 100 -0.33 -13.89 4.69
C VAL A 100 -0.90 -15.29 4.38
N PRO A 101 -1.36 -15.60 3.15
CA PRO A 101 -1.83 -16.95 2.83
C PRO A 101 -0.71 -18.00 2.87
N PHE A 102 0.55 -17.64 2.57
CA PHE A 102 1.68 -18.57 2.74
C PHE A 102 1.85 -18.99 4.20
N MET A 103 1.95 -18.02 5.11
CA MET A 103 2.08 -18.31 6.55
C MET A 103 0.84 -19.04 7.08
N ALA A 104 -0.36 -18.70 6.60
CA ALA A 104 -1.58 -19.43 6.95
C ALA A 104 -1.54 -20.90 6.49
N ALA A 105 -0.89 -21.20 5.37
CA ALA A 105 -0.67 -22.56 4.88
C ALA A 105 0.60 -23.23 5.45
N GLY A 106 1.21 -22.67 6.50
CA GLY A 106 2.43 -23.21 7.10
C GLY A 106 3.70 -23.06 6.23
N LEU A 107 3.63 -22.28 5.16
CA LEU A 107 4.74 -22.03 4.25
C LEU A 107 5.57 -20.80 4.69
N PRO A 108 6.87 -20.75 4.34
CA PRO A 108 7.70 -19.60 4.65
C PRO A 108 7.22 -18.34 3.91
N PRO A 109 7.38 -17.14 4.52
CA PRO A 109 6.98 -15.86 3.91
C PRO A 109 8.01 -15.42 2.85
N ILE A 110 8.06 -16.11 1.72
CA ILE A 110 9.11 -15.98 0.71
C ILE A 110 9.12 -14.63 -0.01
N TYR A 111 7.99 -13.94 -0.10
CA TYR A 111 7.93 -12.60 -0.70
C TYR A 111 8.50 -11.52 0.24
N PHE A 112 8.75 -11.82 1.53
CA PHE A 112 9.50 -10.91 2.39
C PHE A 112 10.92 -10.64 1.89
N THR A 113 11.49 -11.54 1.10
CA THR A 113 12.79 -11.34 0.44
C THR A 113 12.80 -10.12 -0.48
N ILE A 114 11.65 -9.71 -1.04
CA ILE A 114 11.52 -8.53 -1.88
C ILE A 114 10.73 -7.39 -1.22
N PHE A 115 9.84 -7.68 -0.27
CA PHE A 115 9.14 -6.66 0.51
C PHE A 115 10.11 -5.76 1.29
N TRP A 116 11.08 -6.33 2.03
CA TRP A 116 12.00 -5.52 2.84
C TRP A 116 12.90 -4.62 2.00
N PRO A 117 13.50 -5.09 0.89
CA PRO A 117 14.21 -4.18 -0.02
C PRO A 117 13.30 -3.10 -0.62
N TYR A 118 12.03 -3.39 -0.94
CA TYR A 118 11.09 -2.34 -1.34
C TYR A 118 10.81 -1.34 -0.23
N LEU A 119 10.70 -1.79 1.02
CA LEU A 119 10.49 -0.89 2.14
C LEU A 119 11.69 0.04 2.33
N ILE A 120 12.92 -0.47 2.15
CA ILE A 120 14.12 0.36 2.11
C ILE A 120 14.04 1.35 0.94
N LEU A 121 13.68 0.87 -0.26
CA LEU A 121 13.55 1.70 -1.45
C LEU A 121 12.51 2.82 -1.28
N TYR A 122 11.41 2.55 -0.57
CA TYR A 122 10.41 3.52 -0.18
C TYR A 122 11.04 4.66 0.63
N PHE A 123 11.76 4.35 1.71
CA PHE A 123 12.42 5.37 2.52
C PHE A 123 13.48 6.15 1.72
N LEU A 124 14.30 5.45 0.93
CA LEU A 124 15.31 6.09 0.07
C LEU A 124 14.67 7.04 -0.94
N MET A 125 13.60 6.62 -1.61
CA MET A 125 12.90 7.43 -2.60
C MET A 125 12.25 8.65 -1.94
N MET A 126 11.52 8.49 -0.84
CA MET A 126 10.83 9.60 -0.18
C MET A 126 11.79 10.60 0.46
N LEU A 127 12.84 10.12 1.13
CA LEU A 127 13.78 10.97 1.87
C LEU A 127 14.83 11.61 0.96
N LEU A 128 15.42 10.85 0.03
CA LEU A 128 16.56 11.32 -0.76
C LEU A 128 16.14 11.95 -2.09
N VAL A 129 15.07 11.46 -2.73
CA VAL A 129 14.58 11.99 -4.01
C VAL A 129 13.46 12.99 -3.77
N GLY A 130 12.43 12.62 -2.99
CA GLY A 130 11.30 13.49 -2.66
C GLY A 130 11.59 14.57 -1.61
N LYS A 131 12.74 14.49 -0.91
CA LYS A 131 13.12 15.41 0.18
C LYS A 131 11.99 15.59 1.20
N MET A 132 11.30 14.49 1.52
CA MET A 132 10.26 14.46 2.53
C MET A 132 10.87 14.41 3.93
N SER A 133 10.13 14.84 4.96
CA SER A 133 10.58 14.63 6.33
C SER A 133 10.15 13.25 6.80
N TRP A 134 10.85 12.71 7.79
CA TRP A 134 10.49 11.45 8.44
C TRP A 134 9.02 11.39 8.85
N GLY A 135 8.46 12.46 9.42
CA GLY A 135 7.04 12.48 9.80
C GLY A 135 6.08 12.30 8.61
N HIS A 136 6.36 12.91 7.45
CA HIS A 136 5.53 12.73 6.25
C HIS A 136 5.72 11.34 5.64
N THR A 137 6.96 10.85 5.59
CA THR A 137 7.27 9.51 5.11
C THR A 137 6.63 8.44 6.00
N LEU A 138 6.62 8.61 7.31
CA LEU A 138 5.96 7.67 8.23
C LEU A 138 4.45 7.77 8.13
N LEU A 139 3.87 8.97 7.97
CA LEU A 139 2.44 9.13 7.74
C LEU A 139 1.99 8.44 6.46
N GLY A 140 2.75 8.60 5.36
CA GLY A 140 2.49 7.89 4.10
C GLY A 140 2.55 6.37 4.27
N LEU A 141 3.53 5.86 5.04
CA LEU A 141 3.63 4.44 5.34
C LEU A 141 2.43 3.95 6.14
N LEU A 142 2.01 4.69 7.17
CA LEU A 142 0.83 4.37 7.98
C LEU A 142 -0.46 4.39 7.16
N SER A 143 -0.63 5.34 6.24
CA SER A 143 -1.77 5.32 5.30
C SER A 143 -1.72 4.13 4.34
N GLY A 144 -0.52 3.72 3.91
CA GLY A 144 -0.33 2.50 3.12
C GLY A 144 -0.67 1.24 3.90
N MET A 145 -0.38 1.21 5.21
CA MET A 145 -0.80 0.10 6.08
C MET A 145 -2.33 0.03 6.23
N ALA A 146 -3.02 1.17 6.31
CA ALA A 146 -4.48 1.18 6.31
C ALA A 146 -5.05 0.62 5.00
N TRP A 147 -4.44 0.95 3.87
CA TRP A 147 -4.76 0.33 2.58
C TRP A 147 -4.60 -1.19 2.61
N VAL A 148 -3.46 -1.70 3.10
CA VAL A 148 -3.19 -3.13 3.25
C VAL A 148 -4.25 -3.83 4.11
N PHE A 149 -4.59 -3.25 5.27
CA PHE A 149 -5.53 -3.88 6.19
C PHE A 149 -6.96 -3.85 5.69
N CYS A 150 -7.40 -2.78 5.01
CA CYS A 150 -8.72 -2.75 4.37
C CYS A 150 -8.81 -3.82 3.27
N MET A 151 -7.74 -4.00 2.48
CA MET A 151 -7.65 -5.07 1.49
C MET A 151 -7.74 -6.45 2.14
N MET A 152 -7.03 -6.65 3.26
CA MET A 152 -7.08 -7.89 4.04
C MET A 152 -8.51 -8.23 4.44
N ASN A 153 -9.25 -7.25 4.97
CA ASN A 153 -10.66 -7.42 5.34
C ASN A 153 -11.53 -7.78 4.12
N GLY A 154 -11.34 -7.11 2.99
CA GLY A 154 -12.06 -7.41 1.74
C GLY A 154 -11.82 -8.83 1.22
N ILE A 155 -10.56 -9.28 1.22
CA ILE A 155 -10.14 -10.61 0.76
C ILE A 155 -10.64 -11.71 1.71
N ALA A 156 -10.40 -11.55 3.01
CA ALA A 156 -10.79 -12.54 4.00
C ALA A 156 -12.33 -12.66 4.08
N SER A 157 -13.05 -11.55 3.92
CA SER A 157 -14.51 -11.56 3.81
C SER A 157 -14.98 -12.30 2.55
N LEU A 158 -14.35 -12.05 1.40
CA LEU A 158 -14.69 -12.77 0.16
C LEU A 158 -14.47 -14.28 0.30
N SER A 159 -13.37 -14.70 0.93
CA SER A 159 -13.09 -16.11 1.19
C SER A 159 -14.21 -16.76 2.03
N ARG A 160 -14.61 -16.12 3.15
CA ARG A 160 -15.69 -16.61 4.02
C ARG A 160 -17.04 -16.67 3.33
N ILE A 161 -17.35 -15.72 2.44
CA ILE A 161 -18.59 -15.76 1.64
C ILE A 161 -18.61 -17.01 0.75
N ILE A 162 -17.50 -17.32 0.08
CA ILE A 162 -17.41 -18.45 -0.85
C ILE A 162 -17.41 -19.80 -0.11
N THR A 163 -16.77 -19.87 1.06
CA THR A 163 -16.54 -21.16 1.73
C THR A 163 -17.66 -21.59 2.67
N ILE A 164 -18.25 -20.64 3.38
CA ILE A 164 -19.24 -20.94 4.44
C ILE A 164 -20.55 -20.15 4.30
N GLY A 165 -20.70 -19.32 3.27
CA GLY A 165 -21.96 -18.62 2.99
C GLY A 165 -22.38 -17.67 4.11
N ALA A 166 -21.47 -16.80 4.56
CA ALA A 166 -21.70 -15.95 5.74
C ALA A 166 -22.40 -14.60 5.40
N PRO A 167 -23.66 -14.38 5.82
CA PRO A 167 -24.45 -13.21 5.40
C PRO A 167 -23.86 -11.88 5.85
N PHE A 168 -23.31 -11.83 7.06
CA PHE A 168 -22.71 -10.61 7.60
C PHE A 168 -21.52 -10.13 6.74
N PHE A 169 -20.65 -11.05 6.31
CA PHE A 169 -19.55 -10.73 5.41
C PHE A 169 -20.06 -10.20 4.06
N SER A 170 -21.16 -10.76 3.54
CA SER A 170 -21.78 -10.31 2.28
C SER A 170 -22.30 -8.87 2.34
N LEU A 171 -22.70 -8.40 3.52
CA LEU A 171 -23.13 -7.03 3.75
C LEU A 171 -21.95 -6.06 3.65
N VAL A 172 -20.83 -6.36 4.32
CA VAL A 172 -19.71 -5.42 4.52
C VAL A 172 -18.58 -5.51 3.49
N GLN A 173 -18.44 -6.65 2.80
CA GLN A 173 -17.25 -6.96 1.98
C GLN A 173 -16.92 -5.90 0.92
N ARG A 174 -17.94 -5.40 0.20
CA ARG A 174 -17.73 -4.39 -0.87
C ARG A 174 -17.23 -3.06 -0.31
N LEU A 175 -17.62 -2.72 0.92
CA LEU A 175 -17.26 -1.46 1.56
C LEU A 175 -15.79 -1.45 1.99
N HIS A 176 -15.23 -2.59 2.39
CA HIS A 176 -13.79 -2.74 2.62
C HIS A 176 -12.96 -2.45 1.35
N TRP A 177 -13.43 -2.86 0.17
CA TRP A 177 -12.76 -2.53 -1.10
C TRP A 177 -12.83 -1.04 -1.43
N ILE A 178 -13.94 -0.39 -1.13
CA ILE A 178 -14.06 1.06 -1.32
C ILE A 178 -13.12 1.81 -0.36
N ALA A 179 -13.07 1.41 0.91
CA ALA A 179 -12.13 1.98 1.89
C ALA A 179 -10.67 1.73 1.46
N MET A 180 -10.35 0.53 0.99
CA MET A 180 -9.05 0.16 0.43
C MET A 180 -8.64 1.11 -0.71
N LEU A 181 -9.50 1.31 -1.72
CA LEU A 181 -9.21 2.20 -2.84
C LEU A 181 -9.02 3.65 -2.36
N GLY A 182 -9.85 4.11 -1.43
CA GLY A 182 -9.72 5.43 -0.81
C GLY A 182 -8.35 5.62 -0.15
N TRP A 183 -7.90 4.65 0.66
CA TRP A 183 -6.58 4.70 1.30
C TRP A 183 -5.42 4.61 0.30
N GLY A 184 -5.57 3.85 -0.80
CA GLY A 184 -4.58 3.83 -1.88
C GLY A 184 -4.39 5.22 -2.50
N VAL A 185 -5.49 5.91 -2.82
CA VAL A 185 -5.46 7.28 -3.37
C VAL A 185 -4.88 8.27 -2.36
N VAL A 186 -5.29 8.18 -1.10
CA VAL A 186 -4.79 9.04 -0.01
C VAL A 186 -3.29 8.85 0.18
N THR A 187 -2.80 7.61 0.18
CA THR A 187 -1.36 7.30 0.32
C THR A 187 -0.54 7.98 -0.78
N VAL A 188 -0.95 7.81 -2.05
CA VAL A 188 -0.25 8.45 -3.17
C VAL A 188 -0.33 9.98 -3.06
N SER A 189 -1.50 10.51 -2.72
CA SER A 189 -1.69 11.96 -2.62
C SER A 189 -0.85 12.58 -1.49
N LEU A 190 -0.79 11.96 -0.31
CA LEU A 190 0.04 12.38 0.83
C LEU A 190 1.53 12.42 0.48
N LEU A 191 1.98 11.51 -0.38
CA LEU A 191 3.40 11.38 -0.77
C LEU A 191 3.80 12.30 -1.91
N ILE A 192 2.84 12.93 -2.57
CA ILE A 192 3.08 13.84 -3.70
C ILE A 192 2.77 15.27 -3.32
N ARG A 193 1.50 15.53 -3.00
CA ARG A 193 0.99 16.85 -2.68
C ARG A 193 -0.39 16.73 -2.04
N PRO A 194 -0.46 16.53 -0.72
CA PRO A 194 -1.72 16.59 0.01
C PRO A 194 -2.40 17.94 -0.18
N LYS A 195 -3.73 17.89 -0.34
CA LYS A 195 -4.64 19.04 -0.33
C LYS A 195 -5.85 18.68 0.52
N GLU A 196 -6.72 19.64 0.83
CA GLU A 196 -7.92 19.36 1.64
C GLU A 196 -8.77 18.19 1.09
N TRP A 197 -8.85 17.98 -0.23
CA TRP A 197 -9.57 16.82 -0.77
C TRP A 197 -8.96 15.47 -0.32
N THR A 198 -7.64 15.40 -0.12
CA THR A 198 -6.94 14.22 0.41
C THR A 198 -7.44 13.90 1.81
N ARG A 199 -7.64 14.93 2.64
CA ARG A 199 -8.21 14.79 3.99
C ARG A 199 -9.63 14.26 3.92
N VAL A 200 -10.47 14.82 3.06
CA VAL A 200 -11.88 14.42 2.91
C VAL A 200 -11.98 12.96 2.47
N VAL A 201 -11.18 12.54 1.48
CA VAL A 201 -11.14 11.13 1.04
C VAL A 201 -10.63 10.22 2.16
N GLY A 202 -9.59 10.61 2.90
CA GLY A 202 -9.05 9.82 4.01
C GLY A 202 -10.02 9.69 5.18
N LEU A 203 -10.71 10.77 5.55
CA LEU A 203 -11.77 10.74 6.56
C LEU A 203 -12.93 9.86 6.09
N THR A 204 -13.35 9.96 4.83
CA THR A 204 -14.43 9.14 4.27
C THR A 204 -14.06 7.66 4.27
N ALA A 205 -12.87 7.30 3.77
CA ALA A 205 -12.40 5.91 3.73
C ALA A 205 -12.18 5.34 5.14
N GLY A 206 -11.58 6.13 6.04
CA GLY A 206 -11.36 5.74 7.42
C GLY A 206 -12.66 5.55 8.19
N THR A 207 -13.60 6.50 8.12
CA THR A 207 -14.91 6.37 8.77
C THR A 207 -15.72 5.22 8.17
N LEU A 208 -15.67 5.01 6.86
CA LEU A 208 -16.31 3.84 6.23
C LEU A 208 -15.77 2.54 6.83
N GLU A 209 -14.45 2.39 6.91
CA GLU A 209 -13.83 1.20 7.52
C GLU A 209 -14.17 1.05 9.01
N LEU A 210 -14.32 2.14 9.77
CA LEU A 210 -14.77 2.05 11.15
C LEU A 210 -16.20 1.52 11.26
N VAL A 211 -17.11 1.99 10.40
CA VAL A 211 -18.52 1.57 10.37
C VAL A 211 -18.65 0.08 10.05
N VAL A 212 -17.83 -0.44 9.13
CA VAL A 212 -17.95 -1.84 8.69
C VAL A 212 -17.00 -2.79 9.41
N GLY A 213 -15.81 -2.32 9.77
CA GLY A 213 -14.74 -3.11 10.36
C GLY A 213 -14.88 -3.33 11.86
N ILE A 214 -15.46 -2.39 12.62
CA ILE A 214 -15.70 -2.60 14.06
C ILE A 214 -16.70 -3.74 14.29
N PRO A 215 -17.90 -3.74 13.65
CA PRO A 215 -18.83 -4.85 13.86
C PRO A 215 -18.26 -6.19 13.36
N LEU A 216 -17.52 -6.18 12.25
CA LEU A 216 -16.83 -7.37 11.75
C LEU A 216 -15.81 -7.92 12.76
N ALA A 217 -15.00 -7.04 13.35
CA ALA A 217 -14.02 -7.43 14.36
C ALA A 217 -14.67 -8.01 15.62
N ILE A 218 -15.81 -7.45 16.06
CA ILE A 218 -16.55 -7.94 17.23
C ILE A 218 -17.10 -9.35 16.96
N ILE A 219 -17.84 -9.53 15.85
CA ILE A 219 -18.46 -10.81 15.49
C ILE A 219 -17.39 -11.89 15.36
N THR A 220 -16.35 -11.62 14.57
CA THR A 220 -15.27 -12.60 14.35
C THR A 220 -14.46 -12.86 15.62
N GLY A 221 -14.26 -11.87 16.48
CA GLY A 221 -13.59 -12.06 17.77
C GLY A 221 -14.40 -12.95 18.73
N GLN A 222 -15.72 -12.79 18.73
CA GLN A 222 -16.64 -13.64 19.50
C GLN A 222 -16.65 -15.08 18.97
N GLU A 223 -16.74 -15.26 17.65
CA GLU A 223 -16.74 -16.59 17.02
C GLU A 223 -15.43 -17.35 17.25
N LEU A 224 -14.29 -16.66 17.19
CA LEU A 224 -12.98 -17.28 17.36
C LEU A 224 -12.55 -17.43 18.82
N GLY A 225 -13.21 -16.74 19.76
CA GLY A 225 -12.81 -16.70 21.17
C GLY A 225 -11.42 -16.08 21.41
N ARG A 226 -10.91 -15.31 20.43
CA ARG A 226 -9.57 -14.67 20.47
C ARG A 226 -9.57 -13.35 19.71
N PHE A 227 -8.45 -12.63 19.78
CA PHE A 227 -8.27 -11.39 19.02
C PHE A 227 -8.46 -11.63 17.51
N SER A 228 -9.30 -10.80 16.88
CA SER A 228 -9.59 -10.87 15.46
C SER A 228 -8.63 -10.00 14.65
N LEU A 229 -7.96 -10.59 13.67
CA LEU A 229 -7.11 -9.85 12.72
C LEU A 229 -7.93 -8.85 11.86
N PHE A 230 -9.26 -9.03 11.76
CA PHE A 230 -10.13 -8.06 11.08
C PHE A 230 -10.16 -6.69 11.77
N SER A 231 -9.76 -6.63 13.05
CA SER A 231 -9.69 -5.37 13.80
C SER A 231 -8.55 -4.45 13.38
N LEU A 232 -7.51 -4.95 12.71
CA LEU A 232 -6.32 -4.17 12.38
C LEU A 232 -6.64 -2.99 11.46
N ALA A 233 -7.57 -3.18 10.51
CA ALA A 233 -8.03 -2.12 9.62
C ALA A 233 -8.77 -1.02 10.40
N ALA A 234 -9.71 -1.40 11.27
CA ALA A 234 -10.46 -0.47 12.09
C ALA A 234 -9.54 0.30 13.06
N ILE A 235 -8.58 -0.36 13.70
CA ILE A 235 -7.60 0.28 14.60
C ILE A 235 -6.74 1.29 13.83
N SER A 236 -6.19 0.88 12.68
CA SER A 236 -5.37 1.76 11.84
C SER A 236 -6.17 2.97 11.33
N CYS A 237 -7.40 2.74 10.86
CA CYS A 237 -8.29 3.80 10.42
C CYS A 237 -8.70 4.74 11.55
N LEU A 238 -8.95 4.23 12.76
CA LEU A 238 -9.27 5.05 13.93
C LEU A 238 -8.12 6.03 14.21
N PHE A 239 -6.90 5.51 14.25
CA PHE A 239 -5.72 6.34 14.47
C PHE A 239 -5.57 7.42 13.40
N LEU A 240 -5.67 7.06 12.12
CA LEU A 240 -5.54 8.02 11.02
C LEU A 240 -6.69 9.04 10.96
N VAL A 241 -7.92 8.63 11.24
CA VAL A 241 -9.08 9.54 11.33
C VAL A 241 -8.86 10.55 12.45
N VAL A 242 -8.43 10.12 13.63
CA VAL A 242 -8.09 11.03 14.73
C VAL A 242 -6.99 12.01 14.31
N LEU A 243 -5.92 11.52 13.68
CA LEU A 243 -4.86 12.39 13.18
C LEU A 243 -5.36 13.41 12.15
N PHE A 244 -6.24 13.01 11.24
CA PHE A 244 -6.77 13.88 10.19
C PHE A 244 -7.80 14.86 10.74
N LEU A 245 -8.50 14.55 11.82
CA LEU A 245 -9.40 15.50 12.48
C LEU A 245 -8.66 16.62 13.22
N LEU A 246 -7.42 16.39 13.65
CA LEU A 246 -6.63 17.39 14.37
C LEU A 246 -6.13 18.51 13.43
N PRO A 247 -6.66 19.74 13.52
CA PRO A 247 -6.37 20.81 12.56
C PRO A 247 -4.90 21.19 12.54
N ARG A 248 -4.25 21.23 13.71
CA ARG A 248 -2.82 21.55 13.83
C ARG A 248 -1.91 20.55 13.10
N ILE A 249 -2.31 19.27 13.05
CA ILE A 249 -1.54 18.24 12.35
C ILE A 249 -1.74 18.40 10.85
N TRP A 250 -2.98 18.57 10.41
CA TRP A 250 -3.32 18.75 9.00
C TRP A 250 -2.68 20.01 8.40
N GLU A 251 -2.81 21.16 9.07
CA GLU A 251 -2.17 22.40 8.63
C GLU A 251 -0.66 22.28 8.49
N LYS A 252 0.00 21.50 9.36
CA LYS A 252 1.44 21.25 9.29
C LYS A 252 1.81 20.39 8.07
N ILE A 253 0.92 19.51 7.64
CA ILE A 253 1.09 18.68 6.44
C ILE A 253 0.92 19.56 5.19
N GLU A 254 -0.13 20.37 5.13
CA GLU A 254 -0.45 21.22 3.98
C GLU A 254 0.51 22.41 3.80
N LYS A 255 0.75 23.21 4.85
CA LYS A 255 1.62 24.41 4.79
C LYS A 255 3.06 24.10 4.41
N ARG A 256 3.53 22.88 4.69
CA ARG A 256 4.89 22.45 4.33
C ARG A 256 5.08 22.37 2.82
N ASP A 257 4.03 22.07 2.06
CA ASP A 257 4.07 22.03 0.61
C ASP A 257 3.94 23.42 -0.01
N GLU A 258 3.12 24.30 0.56
CA GLU A 258 2.99 25.70 0.11
C GLU A 258 4.31 26.47 0.24
N ILE A 259 5.07 26.28 1.33
CA ILE A 259 6.38 26.91 1.53
C ILE A 259 7.39 26.43 0.48
N LYS A 260 7.35 25.15 0.09
CA LYS A 260 8.19 24.63 -1.01
C LYS A 260 7.84 25.29 -2.35
N GLU A 261 6.58 25.61 -2.59
CA GLU A 261 6.14 26.31 -3.80
C GLU A 261 6.49 27.79 -3.83
N GLY A 262 6.25 28.51 -2.75
CA GLY A 262 6.61 29.93 -2.64
C GLY A 262 8.11 30.14 -2.85
N ALA A 263 8.94 29.26 -2.28
CA ALA A 263 10.38 29.27 -2.50
C ALA A 263 10.78 28.95 -3.96
N ALA A 264 10.02 28.10 -4.66
CA ALA A 264 10.25 27.76 -6.07
C ALA A 264 9.76 28.84 -7.04
N MET A 265 8.75 29.65 -6.67
CA MET A 265 8.28 30.79 -7.48
C MET A 265 9.17 32.03 -7.33
N LEU A 266 9.75 32.25 -6.14
CA LEU A 266 10.67 33.36 -5.87
C LEU A 266 12.10 33.12 -6.40
N ASN A 267 12.41 31.91 -6.84
CA ASN A 267 13.67 31.58 -7.48
C ASN A 267 13.44 30.69 -8.73
N PRO A 268 13.20 31.29 -9.90
CA PRO A 268 12.95 30.56 -11.15
C PRO A 268 14.09 29.60 -11.54
N ALA A 269 15.31 29.81 -11.04
CA ALA A 269 16.45 28.90 -11.24
C ALA A 269 16.30 27.56 -10.48
N ALA A 270 15.37 27.48 -9.51
CA ALA A 270 15.00 26.25 -8.82
C ALA A 270 13.99 25.40 -9.62
N GLN A 271 13.34 25.95 -10.64
CA GLN A 271 12.48 25.17 -11.56
C GLN A 271 13.28 24.37 -12.60
N THR A 272 14.58 24.65 -12.72
CA THR A 272 15.52 23.98 -13.64
C THR A 272 16.42 22.93 -12.96
N ARG A 273 16.13 22.49 -11.73
CA ARG A 273 16.94 21.48 -11.01
C ARG A 273 16.10 20.32 -10.47
#